data_AF-A5N4T9-F1
#
_entry.id   AF-A5N4T9-F1
#
_cell.length_a   1.000
_cell.length_b   1.000
_cell.length_c   1.000
_cell.angle_alpha   90.00
_cell.angle_beta   90.00
_cell.angle_gamma   90.00
#
_symmetry.space_group_name_H-M   'P 1'
#
loop_
_entity.id
_entity.type
_entity.pdbx_description
1 polymer ?
#
loop_
_entity_poly.entity_id
_entity_poly.type
_entity_poly.pdbx_seq_one_letter_code
_entity_poly.pdbx_strand_id
1 'polypeptide(L)'
;MSALKAYRPTQQKYTRFAYCDEEEALCLKEYEYKRKQNNTPEDMFIQIDIPLTLVHQFELMKNAGFKTVEVLYQNCGTVIIRAEK
;
A
#
# COMPACT_ATOMS: atom_id res chain seq x y z
N MET A 1 -7.86 -32.44 18.36
CA MET A 1 -7.01 -31.26 18.11
C MET A 1 -6.63 -31.26 16.64
N SER A 2 -7.45 -30.62 15.80
CA SER A 2 -7.28 -30.63 14.35
C SER A 2 -6.18 -29.66 13.94
N ALA A 3 -5.17 -30.18 13.25
CA ALA A 3 -4.14 -29.42 12.58
C ALA A 3 -4.80 -28.47 11.58
N LEU A 4 -4.90 -27.18 11.94
CA LEU A 4 -5.19 -26.11 11.00
C LEU A 4 -4.03 -26.08 10.01
N LYS A 5 -4.33 -26.70 8.86
CA LYS A 5 -3.53 -26.74 7.64
C LYS A 5 -2.77 -25.44 7.47
N ALA A 6 -1.45 -25.58 7.32
CA ALA A 6 -0.57 -24.55 6.82
C ALA A 6 -1.19 -23.89 5.59
N TYR A 7 -1.77 -22.71 5.80
CA TYR A 7 -2.19 -21.82 4.73
C TYR A 7 -0.90 -21.39 4.02
N ARG A 8 -0.63 -21.95 2.85
CA ARG A 8 0.42 -21.51 1.92
C ARG A 8 -0.24 -20.70 0.81
N PRO A 9 -0.32 -19.36 0.93
CA PRO A 9 -0.60 -18.52 -0.22
C PRO A 9 0.68 -18.45 -1.05
N THR A 10 0.68 -19.15 -2.18
CA THR A 10 1.62 -18.96 -3.26
C THR A 10 1.65 -17.48 -3.64
N GLN A 11 2.71 -16.76 -3.29
CA GLN A 11 3.06 -15.41 -3.79
C GLN A 11 1.88 -14.45 -4.00
N GLN A 12 1.01 -14.29 -3.01
CA GLN A 12 0.22 -13.06 -2.91
C GLN A 12 1.20 -12.02 -2.36
N LYS A 13 1.69 -11.12 -3.22
CA LYS A 13 2.48 -9.96 -2.77
C LYS A 13 1.51 -9.09 -1.96
N TYR A 14 1.55 -9.24 -0.63
CA TYR A 14 0.66 -8.48 0.25
C TYR A 14 1.02 -7.01 0.13
N THR A 15 0.10 -6.20 -0.39
CA THR A 15 0.17 -4.75 -0.24
C THR A 15 0.02 -4.47 1.25
N ARG A 16 1.14 -4.15 1.89
CA ARG A 16 1.19 -3.78 3.30
C ARG A 16 0.90 -2.30 3.41
N PHE A 17 0.10 -1.90 4.39
CA PHE A 17 -0.05 -0.49 4.76
C PHE A 17 1.13 -0.05 5.62
N ALA A 18 1.62 1.17 5.40
CA ALA A 18 2.61 1.78 6.28
C ALA A 18 1.96 1.99 7.65
N TYR A 19 2.72 1.67 8.69
CA TYR A 19 2.26 1.82 10.06
C TYR A 19 2.20 3.29 10.48
N CYS A 20 3.13 4.10 9.96
CA CYS A 20 3.26 5.51 10.27
C CYS A 20 3.84 6.30 9.09
N ASP A 21 3.77 7.63 9.18
CA ASP A 21 4.27 8.55 8.16
C ASP A 21 5.78 8.41 7.97
N GLU A 22 6.53 8.05 9.02
CA GLU A 22 7.98 7.83 8.91
C GLU A 22 8.31 6.62 8.03
N GLU A 23 7.55 5.52 8.14
CA GLU A 23 7.74 4.33 7.29
C GLU A 23 7.45 4.67 5.82
N GLU A 24 6.36 5.39 5.56
CA GLU A 24 6.01 5.85 4.21
C GLU A 24 7.08 6.79 3.64
N ALA A 25 7.54 7.77 4.43
CA ALA A 25 8.56 8.74 4.02
C ALA A 25 9.92 8.08 3.74
N LEU A 26 10.28 7.03 4.47
CA LEU A 26 11.49 6.25 4.20
C LEU A 26 11.39 5.54 2.84
N CYS A 27 10.24 4.92 2.54
CA CYS A 27 10.01 4.29 1.24
C CYS A 27 10.00 5.31 0.09
N LEU A 28 9.45 6.51 0.31
CA LEU A 28 9.46 7.59 -0.68
C LEU A 28 10.89 8.08 -0.97
N LYS A 29 11.73 8.26 0.05
CA LYS A 29 13.14 8.63 -0.13
C LYS A 29 13.91 7.60 -0.96
N GLU A 30 13.67 6.31 -0.69
CA GLU A 30 14.27 5.22 -1.46
C GLU A 30 13.81 5.22 -2.92
N TYR A 31 12.53 5.53 -3.16
CA TYR A 31 11.99 5.72 -4.50
C TYR A 31 12.69 6.88 -5.23
N GLU A 32 12.82 8.05 -4.60
CA GLU A 32 13.49 9.20 -5.20
C GLU A 32 14.95 8.91 -5.53
N TYR A 33 15.64 8.22 -4.62
CA TYR A 33 17.01 7.77 -4.83
C TYR A 33 17.11 6.83 -6.03
N LYS A 34 16.27 5.78 -6.10
CA LYS A 34 16.25 4.84 -7.23
C LYS A 34 15.88 5.50 -8.55
N ARG A 35 14.94 6.44 -8.54
CA ARG A 35 14.55 7.22 -9.72
C ARG A 35 15.75 7.99 -10.28
N LYS A 36 16.50 8.68 -9.42
CA LYS A 36 17.73 9.39 -9.79
C LYS A 36 18.81 8.45 -10.33
N GLN A 37 19.04 7.31 -9.66
CA GLN A 37 20.04 6.33 -10.09
C GLN A 37 19.74 5.73 -11.48
N ASN A 38 18.47 5.59 -11.84
CA ASN A 38 18.05 5.06 -13.14
C ASN A 38 17.83 6.14 -14.20
N ASN A 39 18.23 7.40 -13.95
CA ASN A 39 18.06 8.54 -14.86
C ASN A 39 16.64 8.66 -15.42
N THR A 40 15.62 8.38 -14.60
CA THR A 40 14.25 8.33 -15.10
C THR A 40 13.64 9.74 -15.17
N PRO A 41 13.19 10.20 -16.35
CA PRO A 41 12.59 11.52 -16.55
C PRO A 41 11.38 11.77 -15.65
N GLU A 42 11.08 13.01 -15.27
CA GLU A 42 9.96 13.38 -14.38
C GLU A 42 8.57 13.02 -14.94
N ASP A 43 8.41 13.08 -16.25
CA ASP A 43 7.16 12.76 -16.97
C ASP A 43 6.93 11.24 -17.15
N MET A 44 7.92 10.42 -16.78
CA MET A 44 7.80 8.97 -16.86
C MET A 44 7.17 8.38 -15.59
N PHE A 45 6.19 7.50 -15.79
CA PHE A 45 5.59 6.74 -14.71
C PHE A 45 6.53 5.62 -14.24
N ILE A 46 6.72 5.51 -12.93
CA ILE A 46 7.46 4.42 -12.29
C ILE A 46 6.58 3.87 -11.18
N GLN A 47 6.29 2.58 -11.23
CA GLN A 47 5.61 1.89 -10.13
C GLN A 47 6.65 1.34 -9.15
N ILE A 48 6.65 1.85 -7.93
CA ILE A 48 7.29 1.20 -6.79
C ILE A 48 6.20 0.87 -5.77
N ASP A 49 6.35 -0.29 -5.15
CA ASP A 49 5.46 -0.79 -4.09
C ASP A 49 5.73 -0.01 -2.79
N ILE A 50 5.39 1.30 -2.79
CA ILE A 50 5.47 2.17 -1.62
C ILE A 50 4.20 1.90 -0.79
N PRO A 51 4.33 1.35 0.42
CA PRO A 51 3.19 1.21 1.31
C PRO A 51 2.73 2.59 1.76
N LEU A 52 1.42 2.85 1.68
CA LEU A 52 0.83 4.09 2.17
C LEU A 52 0.26 3.87 3.57
N THR A 53 0.22 4.94 4.37
CA THR A 53 -0.64 4.96 5.56
C THR A 53 -2.10 4.84 5.13
N LEU A 54 -2.93 4.38 6.06
CA LEU A 54 -4.37 4.24 5.80
C LEU A 54 -5.02 5.58 5.44
N VAL A 55 -4.55 6.67 6.04
CA VAL A 55 -5.03 8.04 5.79
C VAL A 55 -4.76 8.43 4.34
N HIS A 56 -3.51 8.34 3.89
CA HIS A 56 -3.16 8.69 2.51
C HIS A 56 -3.83 7.77 1.49
N GLN A 57 -3.97 6.46 1.79
CA GLN A 57 -4.74 5.56 0.94
C GLN A 57 -6.20 6.02 0.79
N PHE A 58 -6.84 6.43 1.89
CA PHE A 58 -8.24 6.88 1.87
C PHE A 58 -8.41 8.16 1.07
N GLU A 59 -7.46 9.09 1.18
CA GLU A 59 -7.44 10.31 0.37
C GLU A 59 -7.33 10.00 -1.12
N LEU A 60 -6.42 9.10 -1.51
CA LEU A 60 -6.30 8.66 -2.91
C LEU A 60 -7.59 8.01 -3.42
N MET A 61 -8.24 7.17 -2.60
CA MET A 61 -9.51 6.54 -2.99
C MET A 61 -10.62 7.59 -3.17
N LYS A 62 -10.74 8.56 -2.28
CA LYS A 62 -11.69 9.66 -2.44
C LYS A 62 -11.41 10.47 -3.71
N ASN A 63 -10.15 10.79 -3.98
CA ASN A 63 -9.72 11.51 -5.19
C ASN A 63 -9.98 10.71 -6.48
N ALA A 64 -9.94 9.38 -6.41
CA ALA A 64 -10.30 8.48 -7.50
C ALA A 64 -11.83 8.36 -7.73
N GLY A 65 -12.63 9.03 -6.89
CA GLY A 65 -14.10 9.10 -7.01
C GLY A 65 -14.86 8.06 -6.21
N PHE A 66 -14.23 7.36 -5.26
CA PHE A 66 -14.96 6.50 -4.33
C PHE A 66 -15.73 7.35 -3.32
N LYS A 67 -17.06 7.19 -3.25
CA LYS A 67 -17.95 7.96 -2.38
C LYS A 67 -17.89 7.49 -0.93
N THR A 68 -17.80 6.18 -0.74
CA THR A 68 -17.70 5.54 0.58
C THR A 68 -16.44 4.69 0.62
N VAL A 69 -15.73 4.75 1.74
CA VAL A 69 -14.52 3.97 2.01
C VAL A 69 -14.55 3.57 3.48
N GLU A 70 -14.55 2.26 3.74
CA GLU A 70 -14.72 1.68 5.09
C GLU A 70 -13.70 0.59 5.35
N VAL A 71 -13.10 0.60 6.54
CA VAL A 71 -12.23 -0.49 7.01
C VAL A 71 -13.11 -1.63 7.55
N LEU A 72 -13.04 -2.79 6.92
CA LEU A 72 -13.70 -4.00 7.42
C LEU A 72 -12.81 -4.79 8.38
N TYR A 73 -11.49 -4.65 8.24
CA TYR A 73 -10.50 -5.36 9.06
C TYR A 73 -9.17 -4.62 9.07
N GLN A 74 -8.50 -4.61 10.21
CA GLN A 74 -7.13 -4.13 10.34
C GLN A 74 -6.36 -4.99 11.35
N ASN A 75 -5.19 -5.49 10.94
CA ASN A 75 -4.23 -6.14 11.82
C ASN A 75 -2.81 -5.84 11.33
N CYS A 76 -2.06 -5.07 12.12
CA CYS A 76 -0.78 -4.51 11.72
C CYS A 76 -0.90 -3.84 10.33
N GLY A 77 -0.11 -4.28 9.35
CA GLY A 77 -0.15 -3.74 7.99
C GLY A 77 -1.16 -4.40 7.05
N THR A 78 -1.96 -5.36 7.53
CA THR A 78 -3.01 -6.01 6.72
C THR A 78 -4.34 -5.29 6.95
N VAL A 79 -4.88 -4.68 5.90
CA VAL A 79 -6.17 -3.96 5.95
C VAL A 79 -7.09 -4.45 4.84
N ILE A 80 -8.37 -4.68 5.17
CA ILE A 80 -9.43 -4.93 4.19
C ILE A 80 -10.31 -3.68 4.13
N ILE A 81 -10.43 -3.11 2.93
CA ILE A 81 -11.24 -1.91 2.68
C ILE A 81 -12.40 -2.29 1.76
N ARG A 82 -13.61 -1.85 2.11
CA ARG A 82 -14.76 -1.81 1.21
C ARG A 82 -14.93 -0.38 0.71
N ALA A 83 -15.14 -0.21 -0.58
CA ALA A 83 -15.42 1.09 -1.17
C ALA A 83 -16.45 1.01 -2.28
N GLU A 84 -17.24 2.08 -2.43
CA GLU A 84 -18.28 2.21 -3.46
C GLU A 84 -18.04 3.48 -4.27
N LYS A 85 -18.33 3.42 -5.58
CA LYS A 85 -18.03 4.49 -6.54
C LYS A 85 -19.23 5.39 -6.84
#